data_AF-A0A2V3DN67-F1
#
_entry.id   AF-A0A2V3DN67-F1
#
_cell.length_a   1.000
_cell.length_b   1.000
_cell.length_c   1.000
_cell.angle_alpha   90.00
_cell.angle_beta   90.00
_cell.angle_gamma   90.00
#
_symmetry.space_group_name_H-M   'P 1'
#
loop_
_entity.id
_entity.type
_entity.pdbx_description
1 polymer ?
#
loop_
_entity_poly.entity_id
_entity_poly.type
_entity_poly.pdbx_seq_one_letter_code
_entity_poly.pdbx_strand_id
1 'polypeptide(L)'
;MQEPFNDLEDAYEADESFNLVAEPFKAAGSQIIAICGPLIKESAAAEAKATADAEASAKADADAEASAKADAEASGKAEVEASAKAEAEAGTLSQQNALRAAHSYLDYSAFSRTSLISQLEYEKYSAEDATWAVDRVTVDWNKQAAKAAKSYLEYSSFSRAGLIDQLAYEGFTSEQAEYGVSQTGL
;
A
#
# COMPACT_ATOMS: atom_id res chain seq x y z
N MET A 1 14.11 48.01 21.54
CA MET A 1 13.98 48.02 23.01
C MET A 1 12.88 47.05 23.38
N GLN A 2 13.24 46.07 24.22
CA GLN A 2 12.41 45.12 24.98
C GLN A 2 11.43 44.23 24.20
N GLU A 3 11.72 42.95 23.91
CA GLU A 3 11.98 41.76 24.77
C GLU A 3 10.68 40.99 25.19
N PRO A 4 10.78 39.68 25.45
CA PRO A 4 9.85 38.64 24.99
C PRO A 4 8.96 38.05 26.09
N PHE A 5 7.89 37.36 25.70
CA PHE A 5 7.10 36.53 26.62
C PHE A 5 7.75 35.16 26.82
N ASN A 6 8.67 35.14 27.77
CA ASN A 6 8.74 34.23 28.92
C ASN A 6 8.40 32.75 28.69
N ASP A 7 9.44 31.93 28.73
CA ASP A 7 9.47 30.58 29.30
C ASP A 7 8.73 30.49 30.65
N LEU A 8 7.98 29.41 30.84
CA LEU A 8 7.77 28.69 32.11
C LEU A 8 7.07 27.38 31.71
N GLU A 9 7.82 26.29 31.56
CA GLU A 9 7.86 25.21 32.56
C GLU A 9 6.48 24.68 32.92
N ASP A 10 6.13 23.50 32.40
CA ASP A 10 5.57 22.46 33.24
C ASP A 10 5.96 21.09 32.70
N ALA A 11 6.70 20.38 33.54
CA ALA A 11 7.04 18.98 33.42
C ALA A 11 5.76 18.14 33.40
N TYR A 12 5.65 17.22 32.46
CA TYR A 12 4.69 16.13 32.54
C TYR A 12 5.38 14.83 32.17
N GLU A 13 6.18 14.32 33.10
CA GLU A 13 6.53 12.91 33.16
C GLU A 13 5.26 12.15 33.55
N ALA A 14 4.69 11.38 32.61
CA ALA A 14 3.69 10.37 32.90
C ALA A 14 4.39 9.03 33.08
N ASP A 15 4.52 8.65 34.34
CA ASP A 15 4.85 7.33 34.86
C ASP A 15 3.79 6.28 34.47
N GLU A 16 4.20 5.02 34.65
CA GLU A 16 3.40 3.82 34.88
C GLU A 16 3.22 2.88 33.68
N SER A 17 4.35 2.26 33.32
CA SER A 17 4.38 0.91 32.78
C SER A 17 3.88 -0.10 33.82
N PHE A 18 2.66 -0.61 33.64
CA PHE A 18 2.19 -1.81 34.31
C PHE A 18 1.40 -2.65 33.31
N ASN A 19 1.87 -3.87 33.00
CA ASN A 19 0.96 -5.00 32.80
C ASN A 19 1.65 -6.38 32.76
N LEU A 20 1.18 -7.20 33.70
CA LEU A 20 0.86 -8.63 33.65
C LEU A 20 1.94 -9.70 33.34
N VAL A 21 2.47 -10.21 34.45
CA VAL A 21 2.74 -11.63 34.82
C VAL A 21 2.28 -12.72 33.85
N ALA A 22 3.22 -13.61 33.48
CA ALA A 22 2.97 -15.03 33.26
C ALA A 22 4.25 -15.85 33.51
N GLU A 23 4.34 -16.56 34.64
CA GLU A 23 5.33 -17.63 34.83
C GLU A 23 4.69 -19.02 34.60
N PRO A 24 5.43 -20.00 34.07
CA PRO A 24 4.87 -21.30 33.71
C PRO A 24 4.78 -22.25 34.91
N PHE A 25 3.56 -22.65 35.26
CA PHE A 25 3.31 -23.68 36.28
C PHE A 25 3.63 -25.07 35.71
N LYS A 26 4.72 -25.66 36.20
CA LYS A 26 5.14 -27.05 35.94
C LYS A 26 4.47 -27.97 36.97
N ALA A 27 3.56 -28.83 36.52
CA ALA A 27 3.00 -29.89 37.35
C ALA A 27 3.28 -31.26 36.72
N ALA A 28 4.17 -32.03 37.36
CA ALA A 28 4.33 -33.46 37.18
C ALA A 28 3.98 -34.12 38.52
N GLY A 29 3.04 -35.05 38.52
CA GLY A 29 2.60 -35.75 39.72
C GLY A 29 1.79 -36.99 39.35
N SER A 30 2.44 -38.13 39.48
CA SER A 30 1.97 -39.48 39.14
C SER A 30 1.44 -40.19 40.39
N GLN A 31 0.50 -41.15 40.19
CA GLN A 31 0.15 -42.27 41.10
C GLN A 31 -0.67 -41.89 42.39
N ILE A 32 -1.59 -42.67 42.98
CA ILE A 32 -1.86 -44.13 43.00
C ILE A 32 -3.17 -44.42 43.82
N ILE A 33 -3.84 -45.55 43.54
CA ILE A 33 -4.65 -46.47 44.42
C ILE A 33 -5.96 -45.93 45.05
N ALA A 34 -7.14 -46.34 44.55
CA ALA A 34 -7.91 -47.56 44.85
C ALA A 34 -8.66 -47.56 46.19
N ILE A 35 -9.97 -47.82 46.17
CA ILE A 35 -10.74 -48.49 47.24
C ILE A 35 -12.09 -49.01 46.66
N CYS A 36 -12.37 -50.27 47.00
CA CYS A 36 -13.64 -51.00 47.07
C CYS A 36 -14.57 -51.18 45.84
N GLY A 37 -14.59 -52.43 45.33
CA GLY A 37 -15.85 -53.10 44.96
C GLY A 37 -16.65 -53.55 46.21
N PRO A 38 -17.76 -54.31 46.09
CA PRO A 38 -17.84 -55.46 45.18
C PRO A 38 -19.24 -55.82 44.62
N LEU A 39 -19.29 -56.93 43.86
CA LEU A 39 -20.42 -57.86 43.64
C LEU A 39 -21.48 -57.51 42.56
N ILE A 40 -21.46 -58.22 41.42
CA ILE A 40 -22.40 -59.30 41.04
C ILE A 40 -22.09 -59.83 39.61
N LYS A 41 -21.63 -61.09 39.57
CA LYS A 41 -22.00 -62.22 38.68
C LYS A 41 -22.52 -61.97 37.25
N GLU A 42 -21.63 -62.14 36.28
CA GLU A 42 -21.67 -63.13 35.17
C GLU A 42 -23.02 -63.57 34.59
N SER A 43 -23.33 -63.14 33.36
CA SER A 43 -23.86 -64.02 32.31
C SER A 43 -23.58 -63.46 30.91
N ALA A 44 -22.92 -64.28 30.10
CA ALA A 44 -22.45 -64.01 28.76
C ALA A 44 -23.57 -63.84 27.71
N ALA A 45 -23.17 -63.22 26.60
CA ALA A 45 -23.72 -63.36 25.25
C ALA A 45 -25.07 -62.69 24.95
N ALA A 46 -25.01 -61.44 24.48
CA ALA A 46 -25.87 -60.94 23.42
C ALA A 46 -25.26 -59.67 22.77
N GLU A 47 -24.79 -59.82 21.53
CA GLU A 47 -25.02 -58.86 20.42
C GLU A 47 -24.47 -57.42 20.60
N ALA A 48 -23.27 -57.07 20.12
CA ALA A 48 -22.97 -56.84 18.71
C ALA A 48 -24.01 -56.02 17.91
N LYS A 49 -24.68 -55.00 18.47
CA LYS A 49 -25.37 -53.96 17.67
C LYS A 49 -25.79 -52.70 18.46
N ALA A 50 -24.86 -51.93 19.03
CA ALA A 50 -25.19 -50.59 19.55
C ALA A 50 -23.96 -49.66 19.70
N THR A 51 -22.94 -49.83 18.89
CA THR A 51 -21.79 -48.91 18.77
C THR A 51 -21.68 -48.50 17.31
N ALA A 52 -22.55 -47.59 16.89
CA ALA A 52 -22.45 -46.95 15.57
C ALA A 52 -23.19 -45.61 15.49
N ASP A 53 -24.16 -45.35 16.36
CA ASP A 53 -25.07 -44.20 16.21
C ASP A 53 -24.87 -43.05 17.20
N ALA A 54 -23.82 -43.09 18.03
CA ALA A 54 -23.46 -41.98 18.93
C ALA A 54 -22.15 -41.26 18.53
N GLU A 55 -21.43 -41.77 17.54
CA GLU A 55 -20.15 -41.18 17.08
C GLU A 55 -20.28 -40.43 15.73
N ALA A 56 -21.49 -40.38 15.15
CA ALA A 56 -21.76 -39.64 13.91
C ALA A 56 -22.30 -38.21 14.15
N SER A 57 -22.79 -37.89 15.36
CA SER A 57 -23.37 -36.56 15.65
C SER A 57 -22.38 -35.55 16.26
N ALA A 58 -21.15 -35.93 16.58
CA ALA A 58 -20.16 -35.01 17.16
C ALA A 58 -19.04 -34.57 16.18
N LYS A 59 -18.98 -35.18 14.97
CA LYS A 59 -17.97 -34.87 13.96
C LYS A 59 -18.47 -33.92 12.86
N ALA A 60 -19.78 -33.70 12.75
CA ALA A 60 -20.37 -32.82 11.74
C ALA A 60 -20.33 -31.33 12.17
N ASP A 61 -20.48 -31.02 13.46
CA ASP A 61 -20.46 -29.64 13.95
C ASP A 61 -19.05 -29.03 14.01
N ALA A 62 -18.01 -29.84 14.26
CA ALA A 62 -16.62 -29.36 14.33
C ALA A 62 -15.99 -29.04 12.95
N ASP A 63 -16.43 -29.72 11.88
CA ASP A 63 -15.91 -29.52 10.52
C ASP A 63 -16.61 -28.32 9.83
N ALA A 64 -17.87 -28.03 10.20
CA ALA A 64 -18.61 -26.86 9.73
C ALA A 64 -18.13 -25.54 10.38
N GLU A 65 -17.80 -25.53 11.68
CA GLU A 65 -17.21 -24.36 12.35
C GLU A 65 -15.78 -24.05 11.87
N ALA A 66 -14.98 -25.07 11.52
CA ALA A 66 -13.64 -24.88 10.98
C ALA A 66 -13.64 -24.34 9.54
N SER A 67 -14.61 -24.74 8.72
CA SER A 67 -14.76 -24.25 7.34
C SER A 67 -15.32 -22.82 7.29
N ALA A 68 -16.25 -22.47 8.17
CA ALA A 68 -16.80 -21.10 8.26
C ALA A 68 -15.79 -20.07 8.81
N LYS A 69 -14.88 -20.47 9.70
CA LYS A 69 -13.82 -19.60 10.24
C LYS A 69 -12.71 -19.30 9.23
N ALA A 70 -12.40 -20.26 8.35
CA ALA A 70 -11.42 -20.08 7.27
C ALA A 70 -11.94 -19.18 6.12
N ASP A 71 -13.24 -19.26 5.81
CA ASP A 71 -13.88 -18.41 4.79
C ASP A 71 -14.01 -16.94 5.26
N ALA A 72 -14.27 -16.73 6.56
CA ALA A 72 -14.32 -15.40 7.17
C ALA A 72 -12.94 -14.72 7.28
N GLU A 73 -11.86 -15.46 7.58
CA GLU A 73 -10.48 -14.93 7.57
C GLU A 73 -9.98 -14.59 6.16
N ALA A 74 -10.39 -15.35 5.14
CA ALA A 74 -10.06 -15.07 3.74
C ALA A 74 -10.82 -13.84 3.19
N SER A 75 -12.10 -13.68 3.57
CA SER A 75 -12.90 -12.50 3.19
C SER A 75 -12.41 -11.21 3.85
N GLY A 76 -12.04 -11.25 5.13
CA GLY A 76 -11.51 -10.07 5.84
C GLY A 76 -10.16 -9.61 5.31
N LYS A 77 -9.28 -10.54 4.90
CA LYS A 77 -7.97 -10.19 4.33
C LYS A 77 -8.08 -9.58 2.93
N ALA A 78 -8.99 -10.07 2.10
CA ALA A 78 -9.25 -9.52 0.77
C ALA A 78 -9.87 -8.11 0.82
N GLU A 79 -10.71 -7.84 1.82
CA GLU A 79 -11.36 -6.53 1.99
C GLU A 79 -10.38 -5.46 2.53
N VAL A 80 -9.46 -5.85 3.43
CA VAL A 80 -8.40 -4.96 3.93
C VAL A 80 -7.36 -4.67 2.85
N GLU A 81 -7.00 -5.66 2.02
CA GLU A 81 -6.10 -5.46 0.87
C GLU A 81 -6.74 -4.60 -0.23
N ALA A 82 -8.05 -4.70 -0.44
CA ALA A 82 -8.78 -3.84 -1.37
C ALA A 82 -8.86 -2.38 -0.88
N SER A 83 -9.09 -2.18 0.44
CA SER A 83 -9.12 -0.83 1.03
C SER A 83 -7.73 -0.17 1.03
N ALA A 84 -6.68 -0.90 1.38
CA ALA A 84 -5.30 -0.39 1.35
C ALA A 84 -4.84 -0.04 -0.08
N LYS A 85 -5.28 -0.82 -1.08
CA LYS A 85 -5.04 -0.50 -2.49
C LYS A 85 -5.82 0.75 -2.92
N ALA A 86 -7.08 0.91 -2.51
CA ALA A 86 -7.86 2.10 -2.82
C ALA A 86 -7.26 3.37 -2.20
N GLU A 87 -6.74 3.29 -0.98
CA GLU A 87 -6.03 4.39 -0.32
C GLU A 87 -4.70 4.73 -1.00
N ALA A 88 -3.93 3.72 -1.42
CA ALA A 88 -2.70 3.92 -2.18
C ALA A 88 -2.95 4.54 -3.57
N GLU A 89 -4.08 4.23 -4.21
CA GLU A 89 -4.48 4.82 -5.49
C GLU A 89 -4.98 6.26 -5.35
N ALA A 90 -5.64 6.60 -4.24
CA ALA A 90 -6.10 7.96 -3.96
C ALA A 90 -4.93 8.93 -3.65
N GLY A 91 -3.85 8.39 -3.10
CA GLY A 91 -2.64 9.14 -2.75
C GLY A 91 -2.80 10.07 -1.55
N THR A 92 -1.67 10.54 -1.04
CA THR A 92 -1.62 11.52 0.06
C THR A 92 -2.08 12.91 -0.38
N LEU A 93 -2.36 13.82 0.56
CA LEU A 93 -2.66 15.23 0.22
C LEU A 93 -1.51 15.90 -0.55
N SER A 94 -0.26 15.57 -0.21
CA SER A 94 0.92 16.09 -0.91
C SER A 94 0.97 15.61 -2.36
N GLN A 95 0.73 14.32 -2.58
CA GLN A 95 0.63 13.69 -3.89
C GLN A 95 -0.48 14.31 -4.77
N GLN A 96 -1.66 14.55 -4.18
CA GLN A 96 -2.76 15.21 -4.89
C GLN A 96 -2.45 16.68 -5.24
N ASN A 97 -1.74 17.39 -4.37
CA ASN A 97 -1.28 18.76 -4.65
C ASN A 97 -0.22 18.78 -5.76
N ALA A 98 0.74 17.85 -5.72
CA ALA A 98 1.72 17.67 -6.79
C ALA A 98 1.05 17.36 -8.14
N LEU A 99 0.01 16.52 -8.15
CA LEU A 99 -0.77 16.22 -9.35
C LEU A 99 -1.46 17.47 -9.91
N ARG A 100 -2.07 18.30 -9.05
CA ARG A 100 -2.68 19.57 -9.47
C ARG A 100 -1.64 20.55 -10.03
N ALA A 101 -0.46 20.62 -9.41
CA ALA A 101 0.65 21.44 -9.90
C ALA A 101 1.13 20.92 -11.27
N ALA A 102 1.30 19.61 -11.43
CA ALA A 102 1.68 18.98 -12.69
C ALA A 102 0.73 19.36 -13.84
N HIS A 103 -0.58 19.29 -13.62
CA HIS A 103 -1.57 19.75 -14.58
C HIS A 103 -1.43 21.25 -14.91
N SER A 104 -1.28 22.10 -13.89
CA SER A 104 -1.11 23.55 -14.09
C SER A 104 0.13 23.88 -14.95
N TYR A 105 1.22 23.15 -14.76
CA TYR A 105 2.44 23.31 -15.57
C TYR A 105 2.23 22.88 -17.02
N LEU A 106 1.58 21.73 -17.25
CA LEU A 106 1.29 21.21 -18.59
C LEU A 106 0.31 22.12 -19.38
N ASP A 107 -0.59 22.81 -18.67
CA ASP A 107 -1.46 23.81 -19.27
C ASP A 107 -0.67 25.04 -19.74
N TYR A 108 0.30 25.49 -18.93
CA TYR A 108 1.10 26.69 -19.22
C TYR A 108 2.19 26.47 -20.28
N SER A 109 2.98 25.39 -20.17
CA SER A 109 4.12 25.13 -21.05
C SER A 109 4.16 23.67 -21.51
N ALA A 110 5.16 23.32 -22.33
CA ALA A 110 5.46 21.94 -22.68
C ALA A 110 6.50 21.37 -21.71
N PHE A 111 6.32 20.13 -21.29
CA PHE A 111 7.27 19.43 -20.43
C PHE A 111 7.48 17.99 -20.91
N SER A 112 8.69 17.48 -20.71
CA SER A 112 8.93 16.04 -20.74
C SER A 112 8.49 15.45 -19.39
N ARG A 113 8.30 14.12 -19.33
CA ARG A 113 8.01 13.44 -18.06
C ARG A 113 9.08 13.80 -17.01
N THR A 114 10.34 13.70 -17.41
CA THR A 114 11.49 13.93 -16.53
C THR A 114 11.56 15.37 -16.07
N SER A 115 11.43 16.34 -16.97
CA SER A 115 11.51 17.76 -16.60
C SER A 115 10.33 18.21 -15.74
N LEU A 116 9.14 17.63 -15.93
CA LEU A 116 8.00 17.90 -15.06
C LEU A 116 8.24 17.39 -13.63
N ILE A 117 8.81 16.19 -13.47
CA ILE A 117 9.18 15.66 -12.14
C ILE A 117 10.22 16.59 -11.49
N SER A 118 11.29 16.94 -12.21
CA SER A 118 12.31 17.86 -11.69
C SER A 118 11.75 19.24 -11.34
N GLN A 119 10.75 19.74 -12.08
CA GLN A 119 10.07 20.99 -11.77
C GLN A 119 9.31 20.92 -10.45
N LEU A 120 8.63 19.81 -10.16
CA LEU A 120 7.93 19.62 -8.88
C LEU A 120 8.92 19.43 -7.72
N GLU A 121 10.03 18.73 -7.92
CA GLU A 121 11.09 18.63 -6.91
C GLU A 121 11.70 20.01 -6.60
N TYR A 122 11.88 20.86 -7.61
CA TYR A 122 12.31 22.24 -7.41
C TYR A 122 11.33 23.03 -6.52
N GLU A 123 10.02 22.78 -6.67
CA GLU A 123 8.95 23.31 -5.81
C GLU A 123 8.87 22.67 -4.41
N LYS A 124 9.80 21.77 -4.08
CA LYS A 124 9.92 21.10 -2.77
C LYS A 124 8.90 19.98 -2.52
N TYR A 125 8.26 19.44 -3.56
CA TYR A 125 7.68 18.11 -3.45
C TYR A 125 8.80 17.07 -3.31
N SER A 126 8.54 15.97 -2.59
CA SER A 126 9.48 14.85 -2.56
C SER A 126 9.57 14.21 -3.94
N ALA A 127 10.66 13.51 -4.22
CA ALA A 127 10.83 12.76 -5.46
C ALA A 127 9.73 11.71 -5.63
N GLU A 128 9.29 11.10 -4.53
CA GLU A 128 8.19 10.13 -4.51
C GLU A 128 6.86 10.80 -4.89
N ASP A 129 6.54 11.95 -4.33
CA ASP A 129 5.27 12.64 -4.60
C ASP A 129 5.23 13.21 -6.02
N ALA A 130 6.35 13.78 -6.48
CA ALA A 130 6.48 14.29 -7.85
C ALA A 130 6.35 13.17 -8.88
N THR A 131 7.02 12.04 -8.67
CA THR A 131 6.92 10.88 -9.56
C THR A 131 5.51 10.30 -9.55
N TRP A 132 4.92 10.12 -8.35
CA TRP A 132 3.55 9.62 -8.19
C TRP A 132 2.54 10.48 -8.96
N ALA A 133 2.70 11.81 -8.90
CA ALA A 133 1.84 12.77 -9.57
C ALA A 133 1.98 12.70 -11.09
N VAL A 134 3.21 12.76 -11.60
CA VAL A 134 3.48 12.76 -13.04
C VAL A 134 3.10 11.42 -13.69
N ASP A 135 3.19 10.30 -12.98
CA ASP A 135 2.75 9.00 -13.50
C ASP A 135 1.23 8.86 -13.61
N ARG A 136 0.47 9.75 -12.94
CA ARG A 136 -0.99 9.77 -12.95
C ARG A 136 -1.58 10.85 -13.84
N VAL A 137 -0.76 11.72 -14.44
CA VAL A 137 -1.27 12.64 -15.45
C VAL A 137 -1.63 11.86 -16.73
N THR A 138 -2.83 12.09 -17.24
CA THR A 138 -3.22 11.55 -18.54
C THR A 138 -2.74 12.52 -19.63
N VAL A 139 -1.54 12.29 -20.15
CA VAL A 139 -0.91 13.14 -21.15
C VAL A 139 -0.23 12.32 -22.24
N ASP A 140 -0.28 12.85 -23.47
CA ASP A 140 0.47 12.31 -24.59
C ASP A 140 1.82 13.02 -24.67
N TRP A 141 2.87 12.32 -24.24
CA TRP A 141 4.23 12.86 -24.20
C TRP A 141 4.80 13.18 -25.58
N ASN A 142 4.34 12.50 -26.63
CA ASN A 142 4.71 12.83 -28.01
C ASN A 142 4.10 14.19 -28.42
N LYS A 143 2.86 14.46 -28.01
CA LYS A 143 2.26 15.80 -28.21
C LYS A 143 2.95 16.88 -27.40
N GLN A 144 3.41 16.58 -26.18
CA GLN A 144 4.23 17.53 -25.41
C GLN A 144 5.54 17.86 -26.12
N ALA A 145 6.23 16.86 -26.68
CA ALA A 145 7.44 17.08 -27.47
C ALA A 145 7.17 17.93 -28.72
N ALA A 146 6.06 17.70 -29.43
CA ALA A 146 5.67 18.53 -30.57
C ALA A 146 5.35 19.97 -30.17
N LYS A 147 4.68 20.18 -29.03
CA LYS A 147 4.42 21.52 -28.44
C LYS A 147 5.74 22.23 -28.11
N ALA A 148 6.68 21.53 -27.46
CA ALA A 148 8.00 22.05 -27.14
C ALA A 148 8.80 22.42 -28.40
N ALA A 149 8.86 21.51 -29.37
CA ALA A 149 9.55 21.71 -30.65
C ALA A 149 9.05 22.97 -31.37
N LYS A 150 7.73 23.12 -31.47
CA LYS A 150 7.10 24.29 -32.07
C LYS A 150 7.43 25.56 -31.29
N SER A 151 7.31 25.53 -29.96
CA SER A 151 7.64 26.67 -29.11
C SER A 151 9.08 27.15 -29.31
N TYR A 152 10.04 26.23 -29.41
CA TYR A 152 11.43 26.60 -29.71
C TYR A 152 11.57 27.34 -31.04
N LEU A 153 10.91 26.83 -32.08
CA LEU A 153 10.96 27.43 -33.42
C LEU A 153 10.24 28.77 -33.51
N GLU A 154 9.30 29.07 -32.62
CA GLU A 154 8.66 30.39 -32.52
C GLU A 154 9.62 31.47 -32.00
N TYR A 155 10.63 31.10 -31.19
CA TYR A 155 11.57 32.04 -30.58
C TYR A 155 12.99 31.98 -31.13
N SER A 156 13.38 30.89 -31.78
CA SER A 156 14.75 30.68 -32.26
C SER A 156 14.81 29.72 -33.43
N SER A 157 15.83 29.87 -34.27
CA SER A 157 16.04 28.96 -35.40
C SER A 157 16.86 27.75 -34.98
N PHE A 158 16.40 26.56 -35.35
CA PHE A 158 17.12 25.30 -35.15
C PHE A 158 17.21 24.50 -36.45
N SER A 159 18.28 23.69 -36.58
CA SER A 159 18.29 22.58 -37.52
C SER A 159 17.48 21.40 -36.95
N ARG A 160 17.05 20.47 -37.82
CA ARG A 160 16.32 19.25 -37.38
C ARG A 160 17.09 18.50 -36.27
N ALA A 161 18.37 18.23 -36.51
CA ALA A 161 19.23 17.53 -35.56
C ALA A 161 19.41 18.33 -34.25
N GLY A 162 19.68 19.64 -34.36
CA GLY A 162 19.86 20.49 -33.18
C GLY A 162 18.60 20.59 -32.32
N LEU A 163 17.41 20.60 -32.92
CA LEU A 163 16.15 20.62 -32.16
C LEU A 163 15.88 19.28 -31.47
N ILE A 164 16.25 18.16 -32.10
CA ILE A 164 16.17 16.83 -31.47
C ILE A 164 17.08 16.78 -30.24
N ASP A 165 18.34 17.23 -30.38
CA ASP A 165 19.28 17.27 -29.27
C ASP A 165 18.79 18.18 -28.13
N GLN A 166 18.15 19.31 -28.48
CA GLN A 166 17.57 20.23 -27.50
C GLN A 166 16.44 19.57 -26.70
N LEU A 167 15.52 18.88 -27.36
CA LEU A 167 14.43 18.17 -26.68
C LEU A 167 14.96 17.01 -25.83
N ALA A 168 15.97 16.29 -26.32
CA ALA A 168 16.64 15.25 -25.54
C ALA A 168 17.29 15.81 -24.26
N TYR A 169 17.93 16.99 -24.36
CA TYR A 169 18.47 17.71 -23.20
C TYR A 169 17.38 18.11 -22.19
N GLU A 170 16.18 18.44 -22.65
CA GLU A 170 15.00 18.70 -21.81
C GLU A 170 14.35 17.44 -21.23
N GLY A 171 14.94 16.27 -21.46
CA GLY A 171 14.52 15.00 -20.87
C GLY A 171 13.41 14.27 -21.63
N PHE A 172 13.11 14.67 -22.88
CA PHE A 172 12.33 13.82 -23.78
C PHE A 172 13.15 12.60 -24.20
N THR A 173 12.47 11.46 -24.38
CA THR A 173 13.10 10.28 -24.99
C THR A 173 13.49 10.57 -26.45
N SER A 174 14.43 9.82 -27.01
CA SER A 174 14.83 9.97 -28.41
C SER A 174 13.64 9.85 -29.35
N GLU A 175 12.74 8.89 -29.12
CA GLU A 175 11.54 8.73 -29.96
C GLU A 175 10.59 9.93 -29.86
N GLN A 176 10.39 10.48 -28.64
CA GLN A 176 9.55 11.67 -28.43
C GLN A 176 10.15 12.91 -29.09
N ALA A 177 11.46 13.12 -28.95
CA ALA A 177 12.16 14.24 -29.55
C ALA A 177 12.07 14.18 -31.09
N GLU A 178 12.37 13.01 -31.67
CA GLU A 178 12.24 12.79 -33.12
C GLU A 178 10.80 12.99 -33.61
N TYR A 179 9.82 12.45 -32.87
CA TYR A 179 8.41 12.68 -33.17
C TYR A 179 8.09 14.17 -33.13
N GLY A 180 8.44 14.87 -32.06
CA GLY A 180 8.14 16.29 -31.86
C GLY A 180 8.66 17.16 -33.00
N VAL A 181 9.91 16.95 -33.40
CA VAL A 181 10.53 17.68 -34.52
C VAL A 181 9.89 17.32 -35.86
N SER A 182 9.48 16.06 -36.08
CA SER A 182 8.78 15.69 -37.31
C SER A 182 7.45 16.44 -37.52
N GLN A 183 6.85 16.97 -36.45
CA GLN A 183 5.60 17.72 -36.51
C GLN A 183 5.79 19.21 -36.86
N THR A 184 7.03 19.71 -36.98
CA THR A 184 7.30 21.13 -37.22
C THR A 184 7.63 21.47 -38.68
N GLY A 185 7.72 20.46 -39.56
CA GLY A 185 8.09 20.62 -40.97
C GLY A 185 9.59 20.63 -41.26
N LEU A 186 10.42 20.32 -40.24
CA LEU A 186 11.87 20.11 -40.34
C LEU A 186 12.27 18.66 -40.63
#